data_AF-A0A378MFB4-F1
#
_entry.id   AF-A0A378MFB4-F1
#
_cell.length_a   1.000
_cell.length_b   1.000
_cell.length_c   1.000
_cell.angle_alpha   90.00
_cell.angle_beta   90.00
_cell.angle_gamma   90.00
#
_symmetry.space_group_name_H-M   'P 1'
#
loop_
_entity.id
_entity.type
_entity.pdbx_description
1 polymer ?
#
loop_
_entity_poly.entity_id
_entity_poly.type
_entity_poly.pdbx_seq_one_letter_code
_entity_poly.pdbx_strand_id
1 'polypeptide(L)'
;MAVKPSVRQEPINLYVEAERALDAFRSCYAKQINELRVKWQRGINAMSENEKTGIVKASRYMLKVHHETFNRSIYQFLSNYFQNKSFDLNPDEKQYIADYVIDEIQREVDEIYFPSS
;
A
#
# COMPACT_ATOMS: atom_id res chain seq x y z
N MET A 1 23.49 29.85 -3.11
CA MET A 1 22.45 28.83 -2.85
C MET A 1 21.10 29.50 -3.03
N ALA A 2 20.33 29.10 -4.04
CA ALA A 2 19.03 29.69 -4.32
C ALA A 2 18.01 29.15 -3.31
N VAL A 3 17.46 30.03 -2.47
CA VAL A 3 16.33 29.73 -1.60
C VAL A 3 15.12 29.52 -2.52
N LYS A 4 14.61 28.29 -2.62
CA LYS A 4 13.30 28.06 -3.23
C LYS A 4 12.28 28.85 -2.40
N PRO A 5 11.46 29.74 -3.00
CA PRO A 5 10.39 30.37 -2.27
C PRO A 5 9.32 29.30 -1.97
N SER A 6 9.36 28.74 -0.77
CA SER A 6 8.34 27.82 -0.24
C SER A 6 7.22 28.64 0.38
N VAL A 7 6.41 29.27 -0.46
CA VAL A 7 5.18 29.94 0.00
C VAL A 7 4.02 29.21 -0.64
N ARG A 8 3.34 28.37 0.15
CA ARG A 8 2.06 27.76 -0.21
C ARG A 8 1.09 28.87 -0.58
N GLN A 9 0.66 28.92 -1.84
CA GLN A 9 -0.32 29.91 -2.32
C GLN A 9 -1.76 29.48 -2.05
N GLU A 10 -2.02 28.18 -1.88
CA GLU A 10 -3.36 27.62 -1.61
C GLU A 10 -3.30 26.44 -0.62
N PRO A 11 -4.36 26.24 0.19
CA PRO A 11 -4.47 25.09 1.07
C PRO A 11 -4.51 23.78 0.25
N ILE A 12 -3.67 22.82 0.63
CA ILE A 12 -3.61 21.51 -0.04
C ILE A 12 -4.81 20.69 0.41
N ASN A 13 -5.55 20.14 -0.55
CA ASN A 13 -6.54 19.12 -0.26
C ASN A 13 -5.81 17.78 0.03
N LEU A 14 -5.64 17.46 1.31
CA LEU A 14 -4.90 16.27 1.75
C LEU A 14 -5.52 14.96 1.28
N TYR A 15 -6.84 14.89 1.14
CA TYR A 15 -7.51 13.70 0.62
C TYR A 15 -7.14 13.45 -0.84
N VAL A 16 -7.23 14.49 -1.69
CA VAL A 16 -6.83 14.38 -3.11
C VAL A 16 -5.34 14.03 -3.23
N GLU A 17 -4.50 14.56 -2.34
CA GLU A 17 -3.07 14.25 -2.34
C GLU A 17 -2.79 12.82 -1.88
N ALA A 18 -3.58 12.29 -0.93
CA ALA A 18 -3.51 10.89 -0.51
C ALA A 18 -3.95 9.93 -1.62
N GLU A 19 -5.03 10.25 -2.34
CA GLU A 19 -5.47 9.50 -3.53
C GLU A 19 -4.38 9.46 -4.61
N ARG A 20 -3.72 10.60 -4.89
CA ARG A 20 -2.60 10.65 -5.84
C ARG A 20 -1.42 9.80 -5.39
N ALA A 21 -1.10 9.81 -4.10
CA ALA A 21 -0.04 8.99 -3.54
C ALA A 21 -0.38 7.50 -3.65
N LEU A 22 -1.64 7.13 -3.38
CA LEU A 22 -2.15 5.77 -3.53
C LEU A 22 -2.07 5.31 -4.99
N ASP A 23 -2.55 6.11 -5.94
CA ASP A 23 -2.50 5.79 -7.37
C ASP A 23 -1.06 5.61 -7.86
N ALA A 24 -0.15 6.50 -7.44
CA ALA A 24 1.26 6.41 -7.78
C ALA A 24 1.89 5.13 -7.18
N PHE A 25 1.57 4.80 -5.92
CA PHE A 25 2.03 3.55 -5.30
C PHE A 25 1.49 2.33 -6.05
N ARG A 26 0.18 2.29 -6.33
CA ARG A 26 -0.46 1.21 -7.10
C ARG A 26 0.19 1.06 -8.47
N SER A 27 0.49 2.15 -9.18
CA SER A 27 1.17 2.07 -10.47
C SER A 27 2.58 1.47 -10.36
N CYS A 28 3.33 1.78 -9.30
CA CYS A 28 4.66 1.21 -9.08
C CYS A 28 4.60 -0.26 -8.63
N TYR A 29 3.58 -0.64 -7.87
CA TYR A 29 3.48 -1.95 -7.21
C TYR A 29 2.46 -2.92 -7.80
N ALA A 30 1.75 -2.52 -8.87
CA ALA A 30 0.70 -3.31 -9.51
C ALA A 30 1.15 -4.73 -9.88
N LYS A 31 2.38 -4.86 -10.39
CA LYS A 31 2.93 -6.17 -10.75
C LYS A 31 3.12 -7.05 -9.52
N GLN A 32 3.69 -6.54 -8.42
CA GLN A 32 3.89 -7.36 -7.22
C GLN A 32 2.56 -7.79 -6.59
N ILE A 33 1.59 -6.88 -6.50
CA ILE A 33 0.26 -7.19 -5.94
C ILE A 33 -0.46 -8.23 -6.81
N ASN A 34 -0.42 -8.08 -8.14
CA ASN A 34 -1.03 -9.05 -9.03
C ASN A 34 -0.32 -10.42 -9.00
N GLU A 35 1.02 -10.43 -8.94
CA GLU A 35 1.78 -11.68 -8.78
C GLU A 35 1.44 -12.38 -7.47
N LEU A 36 1.26 -11.63 -6.38
CA LEU A 36 0.85 -12.16 -5.10
C LEU A 36 -0.50 -12.87 -5.21
N ARG A 37 -1.50 -12.19 -5.78
CA ARG A 37 -2.85 -12.72 -6.02
C ARG A 37 -2.81 -14.00 -6.84
N VAL A 38 -2.09 -13.99 -7.96
CA VAL A 38 -1.99 -15.16 -8.86
C VAL A 38 -1.27 -16.33 -8.20
N LYS A 39 -0.15 -16.09 -7.50
CA LYS A 39 0.61 -17.14 -6.81
C LYS A 39 -0.21 -17.77 -5.69
N TRP A 40 -0.92 -16.95 -4.92
CA TRP A 40 -1.79 -17.43 -3.84
C TRP A 40 -2.93 -18.31 -4.38
N GLN A 41 -3.65 -17.84 -5.39
CA GLN A 41 -4.75 -18.59 -6.00
C GLN A 41 -4.27 -19.90 -6.63
N ARG A 42 -3.11 -19.89 -7.32
CA ARG A 42 -2.51 -21.11 -7.87
C ARG A 42 -2.14 -22.10 -6.76
N GLY A 43 -1.59 -21.61 -5.65
CA GLY A 43 -1.29 -22.43 -4.48
C GLY A 43 -2.54 -23.13 -3.94
N ILE A 44 -3.63 -22.37 -3.74
CA ILE A 44 -4.91 -22.93 -3.30
C ILE A 44 -5.44 -23.98 -4.28
N ASN A 45 -5.40 -23.69 -5.58
CA ASN A 45 -5.94 -24.60 -6.61
C ASN A 45 -5.13 -25.91 -6.73
N ALA A 46 -3.87 -25.90 -6.32
CA ALA A 46 -3.01 -27.08 -6.32
C ALA A 46 -3.16 -27.96 -5.07
N MET A 47 -3.82 -27.45 -4.01
CA MET A 47 -4.04 -28.19 -2.76
C MET A 47 -5.16 -29.22 -2.89
N SER A 48 -4.95 -30.39 -2.31
CA SER A 48 -6.01 -31.37 -2.05
C SER A 48 -7.00 -30.87 -1.00
N GLU A 49 -8.20 -31.46 -0.95
CA GLU A 49 -9.23 -31.09 0.04
C GLU A 49 -8.75 -31.24 1.50
N ASN A 50 -7.90 -32.23 1.77
CA ASN A 50 -7.34 -32.43 3.10
C ASN A 50 -6.37 -31.30 3.49
N GLU A 51 -5.62 -30.75 2.53
CA GLU A 51 -4.68 -29.64 2.75
C GLU A 51 -5.42 -28.30 2.93
N LYS A 52 -6.58 -28.13 2.28
CA LYS A 52 -7.41 -26.93 2.42
C LYS A 52 -7.91 -26.70 3.85
N THR A 53 -7.94 -27.72 4.71
CA THR A 53 -8.27 -27.57 6.13
C THR A 53 -7.35 -26.59 6.87
N GLY A 54 -6.10 -26.45 6.42
CA GLY A 54 -5.12 -25.51 6.98
C GLY A 54 -5.13 -24.11 6.37
N ILE A 55 -5.95 -23.84 5.34
CA ILE A 55 -5.81 -22.64 4.51
C ILE A 55 -6.04 -21.36 5.30
N VAL A 56 -7.00 -21.34 6.23
CA VAL A 56 -7.29 -20.15 7.05
C VAL A 56 -6.08 -19.76 7.89
N LYS A 57 -5.36 -20.75 8.45
CA LYS A 57 -4.14 -20.49 9.23
C LYS A 57 -3.02 -19.98 8.34
N ALA A 58 -2.86 -20.57 7.15
CA ALA A 58 -1.89 -20.11 6.16
C ALA A 58 -2.20 -18.67 5.69
N SER A 59 -3.46 -18.36 5.35
CA SER A 59 -3.93 -17.01 4.98
C SER A 59 -3.55 -15.99 6.05
N ARG A 60 -3.85 -16.23 7.34
CA ARG A 60 -3.51 -15.30 8.43
C ARG A 60 -2.01 -15.06 8.55
N TYR A 61 -1.21 -16.12 8.43
CA TYR A 61 0.25 -15.99 8.47
C TYR A 61 0.78 -15.18 7.30
N MET A 62 0.35 -15.52 6.08
CA MET A 62 0.76 -14.83 4.86
C MET A 62 0.30 -13.37 4.83
N LEU A 63 -0.89 -13.10 5.36
CA LEU A 63 -1.44 -11.76 5.49
C LEU A 63 -0.55 -10.88 6.36
N LYS A 64 -0.20 -11.36 7.56
CA LYS A 64 0.70 -10.66 8.48
C LYS A 64 2.04 -10.33 7.80
N VAL A 65 2.64 -11.30 7.13
CA VAL A 65 3.94 -11.13 6.44
C VAL A 65 3.86 -10.07 5.33
N HIS A 66 2.78 -10.08 4.54
CA HIS A 66 2.62 -9.12 3.45
C HIS A 66 2.25 -7.73 3.95
N HIS A 67 1.45 -7.59 5.01
CA HIS A 67 1.21 -6.29 5.65
C HIS A 67 2.52 -5.65 6.10
N GLU A 68 3.38 -6.40 6.81
CA GLU A 68 4.69 -5.89 7.23
C GLU A 68 5.58 -5.49 6.02
N THR A 69 5.54 -6.28 4.95
CA THR A 69 6.35 -6.04 3.74
C THR A 69 5.87 -4.82 2.97
N PHE A 70 4.56 -4.69 2.75
CA PHE A 70 3.98 -3.56 2.04
C PHE A 70 4.08 -2.28 2.86
N ASN A 71 3.85 -2.31 4.17
CA ASN A 71 4.02 -1.12 5.03
C ASN A 71 5.44 -0.54 4.90
N ARG A 72 6.49 -1.40 4.95
CA ARG A 72 7.88 -0.95 4.73
C ARG A 72 8.06 -0.34 3.35
N SER A 73 7.50 -0.96 2.32
CA SER A 73 7.58 -0.48 0.94
C SER A 73 6.86 0.86 0.76
N ILE A 74 5.71 1.04 1.39
CA ILE A 74 4.92 2.28 1.38
C ILE A 74 5.71 3.40 2.04
N TYR A 75 6.29 3.21 3.23
CA TYR A 75 7.10 4.24 3.88
C TYR A 75 8.31 4.65 3.03
N GLN A 76 8.99 3.70 2.40
CA GLN A 76 10.11 3.99 1.50
C GLN A 76 9.66 4.76 0.27
N PHE A 77 8.55 4.34 -0.36
CA PHE A 77 7.96 5.01 -1.50
C PHE A 77 7.55 6.45 -1.16
N LEU A 78 6.81 6.63 -0.07
CA LEU A 78 6.28 7.93 0.35
C LEU A 78 7.38 8.91 0.74
N SER A 79 8.48 8.43 1.34
CA SER A 79 9.66 9.27 1.57
C SER A 79 10.16 9.92 0.28
N ASN A 80 10.30 9.13 -0.79
CA ASN A 80 10.70 9.63 -2.10
C ASN A 80 9.60 10.49 -2.76
N TYR A 81 8.34 10.08 -2.63
CA TYR A 81 7.19 10.82 -3.16
C TYR A 81 7.12 12.24 -2.60
N PHE A 82 7.27 12.40 -1.27
CA PHE A 82 7.24 13.69 -0.61
C PHE A 82 8.45 14.57 -0.95
N GLN A 83 9.65 13.98 -1.09
CA GLN A 83 10.85 14.72 -1.49
C GLN A 83 10.75 15.35 -2.88
N ASN A 84 9.94 14.74 -3.76
CA ASN A 84 9.76 15.22 -5.13
C ASN A 84 8.63 16.25 -5.28
N LYS A 85 7.96 16.65 -4.18
CA LYS A 85 6.91 17.67 -4.24
C LYS A 85 7.47 19.08 -4.40
N SER A 86 6.71 19.92 -5.07
CA SER A 86 7.01 21.34 -5.24
C SER A 86 6.71 22.16 -3.97
N PHE A 87 6.06 21.55 -2.99
CA PHE A 87 5.68 22.12 -1.70
C PHE A 87 6.08 21.18 -0.57
N ASP A 88 6.33 21.73 0.62
CA ASP A 88 6.61 20.94 1.82
C ASP A 88 5.32 20.58 2.53
N LEU A 89 5.17 19.31 2.92
CA LEU A 89 4.16 18.82 3.83
C LEU A 89 4.71 18.78 5.25
N ASN A 90 3.91 19.20 6.23
CA ASN A 90 4.26 19.07 7.64
C ASN A 90 4.16 17.58 8.08
N PRO A 91 4.68 17.21 9.26
CA PRO A 91 4.66 15.82 9.72
C PRO A 91 3.26 15.20 9.80
N ASP A 92 2.26 15.94 10.28
CA ASP A 92 0.89 15.43 10.45
C ASP A 92 0.20 15.17 9.11
N GLU A 93 0.42 16.04 8.13
CA GLU A 93 -0.08 15.88 6.76
C GLU A 93 0.55 14.68 6.06
N LYS A 94 1.87 14.48 6.25
CA LYS A 94 2.58 13.30 5.74
C LYS A 94 2.05 12.02 6.38
N GLN A 95 1.80 12.05 7.70
CA GLN A 95 1.26 10.91 8.42
C GLN A 95 -0.15 10.56 7.95
N TYR A 96 -1.03 11.56 7.77
CA TYR A 96 -2.37 11.36 7.21
C TYR A 96 -2.32 10.65 5.85
N ILE A 97 -1.47 11.10 4.94
CA ILE A 97 -1.31 10.48 3.61
C ILE A 97 -0.76 9.05 3.75
N ALA A 98 0.20 8.83 4.65
CA ALA A 98 0.76 7.50 4.88
C ALA A 98 -0.29 6.52 5.41
N ASP A 99 -1.05 6.91 6.43
CA ASP A 99 -2.10 6.09 7.02
C ASP A 99 -3.17 5.73 5.97
N TYR A 100 -3.58 6.71 5.16
CA TYR A 100 -4.53 6.47 4.07
C TYR A 100 -4.05 5.43 3.06
N VAL A 101 -2.80 5.57 2.58
CA VAL A 101 -2.22 4.62 1.61
C VAL A 101 -2.04 3.24 2.25
N ILE A 102 -1.63 3.19 3.52
CA ILE A 102 -1.47 1.94 4.26
C ILE A 102 -2.81 1.21 4.37
N ASP A 103 -3.88 1.89 4.79
CA ASP A 103 -5.19 1.29 4.98
C ASP A 103 -5.76 0.73 3.67
N GLU A 104 -5.65 1.49 2.57
CA GLU A 104 -6.16 1.07 1.27
C GLU A 104 -5.36 -0.11 0.67
N ILE A 105 -4.04 -0.14 0.84
CA ILE A 105 -3.22 -1.27 0.37
C ILE A 105 -3.40 -2.49 1.27
N GLN A 106 -3.54 -2.33 2.58
CA GLN A 106 -3.86 -3.45 3.48
C GLN A 106 -5.21 -4.06 3.13
N ARG A 107 -6.24 -3.25 2.85
CA ARG A 107 -7.54 -3.76 2.38
C ARG A 107 -7.40 -4.56 1.08
N GLU A 108 -6.60 -4.09 0.13
CA GLU A 108 -6.37 -4.84 -1.12
C GLU A 108 -5.64 -6.17 -0.88
N VAL A 109 -4.70 -6.20 0.06
CA VAL A 109 -3.98 -7.42 0.45
C VAL A 109 -4.87 -8.38 1.24
N ASP A 110 -5.73 -7.87 2.12
CA ASP A 110 -6.75 -8.64 2.85
C ASP A 110 -7.64 -9.40 1.85
N GLU A 111 -8.15 -8.73 0.81
CA GLU A 111 -8.99 -9.33 -0.23
C GLU A 111 -8.29 -10.43 -1.04
N ILE A 112 -6.96 -10.47 -1.08
CA ILE A 112 -6.22 -11.59 -1.70
C ILE A 112 -6.36 -12.86 -0.85
N TYR A 113 -6.32 -12.73 0.47
CA TYR A 113 -6.28 -13.86 1.41
C TYR A 113 -7.65 -14.27 1.93
N PHE A 114 -8.57 -13.31 1.98
CA PHE A 114 -9.94 -13.43 2.47
C PHE A 114 -10.87 -12.66 1.52
N PRO A 115 -11.06 -13.15 0.28
CA PRO A 115 -11.94 -12.49 -0.67
C PRO A 115 -13.36 -12.45 -0.13
N SER A 116 -13.95 -11.26 -0.09
CA SER A 116 -15.36 -11.08 0.19
C SER A 116 -16.17 -11.76 -0.93
N SER A 117 -16.99 -12.75 -0.59
CA SER A 117 -17.79 -13.54 -1.55
C SER A 117 -18.89 -12.74 -2.23
#